data_AF-A0A915PCI2-F1
#
_entry.id   AF-A0A915PCI2-F1
#
_cell.length_a   1.000
_cell.length_b   1.000
_cell.length_c   1.000
_cell.angle_alpha   90.00
_cell.angle_beta   90.00
_cell.angle_gamma   90.00
#
_symmetry.space_group_name_H-M   'P 1'
#
loop_
_entity.id
_entity.type
_entity.pdbx_description
1 polymer ?
#
loop_
_entity_poly.entity_id
_entity_poly.type
_entity_poly.pdbx_seq_one_letter_code
_entity_poly.pdbx_strand_id
1 'polypeptide(L)'
;MNNLIFLIIFLIIFSSQFDRNNGDVTINLNEKRQIIDGFGASTAWNGAVVIVAINMGSSPISEQFSINGGTLPSSFSSYITSQGKNFQQQNNINVTEGGSFTYSFPSQSVTTLVSV
;
A
#
# COMPACT_ATOMS: atom_id res chain seq x y z
N MET A 1 -25.58 -7.97 13.57
CA MET A 1 -24.13 -8.28 13.67
C MET A 1 -23.42 -7.10 13.04
N ASN A 2 -22.71 -6.31 13.85
CA ASN A 2 -21.99 -5.14 13.36
C ASN A 2 -20.71 -5.65 12.69
N ASN A 3 -20.63 -5.55 11.36
CA ASN A 3 -19.44 -5.91 10.61
C ASN A 3 -18.37 -4.85 10.88
N LEU A 4 -17.56 -5.08 11.92
CA LEU A 4 -16.43 -4.23 12.26
C LEU A 4 -15.35 -4.45 11.19
N ILE A 5 -15.24 -3.51 10.25
CA ILE A 5 -14.06 -3.40 9.39
C ILE A 5 -12.91 -2.83 10.24
N PHE A 6 -11.80 -3.54 10.31
CA PHE A 6 -10.53 -2.95 10.73
C PHE A 6 -9.91 -2.27 9.52
N LEU A 7 -10.25 -1.01 9.31
CA LEU A 7 -9.56 -0.16 8.35
C LEU A 7 -8.24 0.30 8.99
N ILE A 8 -7.15 -0.42 8.71
CA ILE A 8 -5.82 0.00 9.13
C ILE A 8 -5.27 0.91 8.03
N ILE A 9 -5.48 2.22 8.18
CA ILE A 9 -4.86 3.22 7.32
C ILE A 9 -3.41 3.40 7.79
N PHE A 10 -2.46 2.81 7.07
CA PHE A 10 -1.05 3.17 7.21
C PHE A 10 -0.79 4.47 6.45
N LEU A 11 -0.96 5.61 7.13
CA LEU A 11 -0.48 6.89 6.62
C LEU A 11 0.98 7.06 7.07
N ILE A 12 1.92 6.60 6.25
CA ILE A 12 3.35 6.79 6.51
C ILE A 12 3.80 8.04 5.74
N ILE A 13 3.87 9.18 6.44
CA ILE A 13 4.44 10.42 5.91
C ILE A 13 5.90 10.50 6.37
N PHE A 14 6.86 10.26 5.47
CA PHE A 14 8.26 10.57 5.72
C PHE A 14 8.57 11.99 5.22
N SER A 15 8.70 12.95 6.15
CA SER A 15 9.05 14.35 5.84
C SER A 15 10.52 14.64 6.19
N SER A 16 11.44 13.85 5.65
CA SER A 16 12.88 14.17 5.71
C SER A 16 13.57 13.75 4.43
N GLN A 17 14.37 14.65 3.87
CA GLN A 17 15.21 14.36 2.72
C GLN A 17 16.36 13.47 3.21
N PHE A 18 16.38 12.22 2.76
CA PHE A 18 17.48 11.29 2.99
C PHE A 18 18.30 11.19 1.71
N ASP A 19 19.57 11.60 1.77
CA ASP A 19 20.47 11.64 0.61
C ASP A 19 20.80 10.22 0.11
N ARG A 20 20.73 10.04 -1.22
CA ARG A 20 21.09 8.78 -1.89
C ARG A 20 22.60 8.52 -1.78
N ASN A 21 23.01 7.57 -0.94
CA ASN A 21 24.35 6.98 -1.06
C ASN A 21 24.25 5.68 -1.88
N ASN A 22 24.61 5.78 -3.16
CA ASN A 22 24.76 4.62 -4.04
C ASN A 22 26.07 3.89 -3.70
N GLY A 23 25.99 2.84 -2.89
CA GLY A 23 27.12 1.95 -2.57
C GLY A 23 26.64 0.55 -2.18
N ASP A 24 27.36 -0.48 -2.59
CA ASP A 24 27.06 -1.87 -2.20
C ASP A 24 27.17 -2.05 -0.68
N VAL A 25 26.21 -2.77 -0.07
CA VAL A 25 26.29 -3.14 1.34
C VAL A 25 27.30 -4.27 1.50
N THR A 26 28.41 -4.00 2.19
CA THR A 26 29.41 -5.03 2.54
C THR A 26 29.12 -5.62 3.91
N ILE A 27 28.85 -6.93 3.95
CA ILE A 27 28.58 -7.67 5.19
C ILE A 27 29.89 -8.33 5.67
N ASN A 28 30.44 -7.86 6.79
CA ASN A 28 31.58 -8.52 7.45
C ASN A 28 31.06 -9.52 8.50
N LEU A 29 31.28 -10.82 8.26
CA LEU A 29 30.81 -11.90 9.14
C LEU A 29 31.68 -12.10 10.40
N ASN A 30 32.83 -11.44 10.47
CA ASN A 30 33.75 -11.54 11.62
C ASN A 30 33.52 -10.42 12.64
N GLU A 31 32.73 -9.40 12.29
CA GLU A 31 32.36 -8.31 13.19
C GLU A 31 31.15 -8.71 14.04
N LYS A 32 31.21 -8.46 15.35
CA LYS A 32 30.08 -8.70 16.27
C LYS A 32 28.94 -7.69 16.07
N ARG A 33 29.21 -6.58 15.40
CA ARG A 33 28.25 -5.51 15.10
C ARG A 33 28.23 -5.25 13.60
N GLN A 34 27.11 -5.53 12.97
CA GLN A 34 26.85 -5.06 11.62
C GLN A 34 26.12 -3.72 11.73
N ILE A 35 26.71 -2.66 11.17
CA ILE A 35 26.04 -1.39 10.98
C ILE A 35 25.54 -1.41 9.55
N ILE A 36 24.22 -1.46 9.38
CA ILE A 36 23.61 -1.25 8.07
C ILE A 36 23.29 0.24 8.00
N ASP A 37 24.17 0.99 7.34
CA ASP A 37 23.87 2.35 6.92
C ASP A 37 23.46 2.29 5.44
N GLY A 38 22.19 2.56 5.14
CA GLY A 38 21.65 2.47 3.78
C GLY A 38 20.74 1.28 3.47
N PHE A 39 19.74 0.96 4.31
CA PHE A 39 18.48 0.46 3.74
C PHE A 39 17.76 1.65 3.10
N GLY A 40 18.04 1.92 1.83
CA GLY A 40 17.52 3.09 1.11
C GLY A 40 16.08 2.89 0.63
N ALA A 41 15.12 3.63 1.19
CA ALA A 41 13.94 4.02 0.43
C ALA A 41 14.40 5.01 -0.66
N SER A 42 14.39 4.58 -1.92
CA SER A 42 14.82 5.39 -3.05
C SER A 42 13.89 6.61 -3.23
N THR A 43 14.41 7.77 -3.63
CA THR A 43 13.55 8.88 -4.13
C THR A 43 12.81 8.52 -5.44
N ALA A 44 13.08 7.35 -6.02
CA ALA A 44 12.23 6.77 -7.06
C ALA A 44 10.87 6.26 -6.52
N TRP A 45 10.70 6.14 -5.20
CA TRP A 45 9.37 6.06 -4.60
C TRP A 45 8.70 7.43 -4.69
N ASN A 46 8.12 7.69 -5.86
CA ASN A 46 7.11 8.71 -6.01
C ASN A 46 6.00 8.38 -5.00
N GLY A 47 5.72 9.27 -4.05
CA GLY A 47 4.91 9.01 -2.85
C GLY A 47 3.62 8.23 -3.14
N ALA A 48 3.69 6.90 -3.05
CA ALA A 48 2.59 6.03 -3.41
C ALA A 48 1.60 5.97 -2.24
N VAL A 49 0.32 6.13 -2.56
CA VAL A 49 -0.77 5.83 -1.63
C VAL A 49 -1.00 4.33 -1.66
N VAL A 50 -0.95 3.69 -0.50
CA VAL A 50 -1.25 2.27 -0.34
C VAL A 50 -2.41 2.10 0.63
N ILE A 51 -3.43 1.36 0.23
CA ILE A 51 -4.58 1.02 1.07
C ILE A 51 -4.59 -0.49 1.24
N VAL A 52 -4.54 -0.95 2.49
CA VAL A 52 -4.70 -2.36 2.83
C VAL A 52 -6.02 -2.51 3.58
N ALA A 53 -6.95 -3.25 2.98
CA ALA A 53 -8.26 -3.52 3.55
C ALA A 53 -8.41 -5.02 3.82
N ILE A 54 -8.93 -5.34 5.00
CA ILE A 54 -9.21 -6.72 5.41
C ILE A 54 -10.70 -6.85 5.64
N ASN A 55 -11.38 -7.60 4.77
CA ASN A 55 -12.77 -7.96 4.97
C ASN A 55 -12.83 -9.37 5.57
N MET A 56 -13.07 -9.47 6.87
CA MET A 56 -13.23 -10.74 7.57
C MET A 56 -14.67 -11.29 7.49
N GLY A 57 -15.61 -10.52 6.96
CA GLY A 57 -17.02 -10.88 6.85
C GLY A 57 -17.29 -11.90 5.75
N SER A 58 -18.49 -12.50 5.79
CA SER A 58 -18.96 -13.48 4.81
C SER A 58 -19.57 -12.86 3.55
N SER A 59 -19.71 -11.53 3.49
CA SER A 59 -20.27 -10.79 2.35
C SER A 59 -19.30 -9.71 1.84
N PRO A 60 -19.32 -9.37 0.54
CA PRO A 60 -18.59 -8.22 0.03
C PRO A 60 -19.05 -6.92 0.68
N ILE A 61 -18.12 -5.98 0.88
CA ILE A 61 -18.39 -4.65 1.44
C ILE A 61 -17.88 -3.59 0.47
N SER A 62 -18.72 -2.63 0.12
CA SER A 62 -18.38 -1.54 -0.79
C SER A 62 -18.12 -0.26 -0.02
N GLU A 63 -16.94 0.33 -0.22
CA GLU A 63 -16.52 1.57 0.42
C GLU A 63 -16.13 2.62 -0.63
N GLN A 64 -16.45 3.88 -0.33
CA GLN A 64 -15.98 5.02 -1.12
C GLN A 64 -14.79 5.65 -0.41
N PHE A 65 -13.75 5.94 -1.18
CA PHE A 65 -12.56 6.64 -0.73
C PHE A 65 -12.46 7.99 -1.42
N SER A 66 -12.02 9.00 -0.67
CA SER A 66 -11.70 10.32 -1.19
C SER A 66 -10.30 10.70 -0.76
N ILE A 67 -9.42 10.96 -1.73
CA ILE A 67 -8.05 11.40 -1.51
C ILE A 67 -8.03 12.92 -1.58
N ASN A 68 -7.43 13.56 -0.58
CA ASN A 68 -7.29 15.00 -0.51
C ASN A 68 -5.83 15.38 -0.23
N GLY A 69 -5.35 16.42 -0.91
CA GLY A 69 -3.97 16.90 -0.82
C GLY A 69 -3.00 16.13 -1.71
N GLY A 70 -1.81 16.70 -1.89
CA GLY A 70 -0.77 16.15 -2.75
C GLY A 70 -1.14 16.09 -4.23
N THR A 71 -0.40 15.31 -5.00
CA THR A 71 -0.75 14.96 -6.38
C THR A 71 -1.72 13.80 -6.36
N LEU A 72 -2.90 13.98 -6.95
CA LEU A 72 -3.89 12.91 -7.04
C LEU A 72 -3.36 11.77 -7.93
N PRO A 73 -3.45 10.52 -7.50
CA PRO A 73 -3.12 9.39 -8.35
C PRO A 73 -4.17 9.22 -9.45
N SER A 74 -3.75 8.70 -10.60
CA SER A 74 -4.65 8.47 -11.73
C SER A 74 -5.50 7.21 -11.53
N SER A 75 -4.91 6.21 -10.88
CA SER A 75 -5.55 4.93 -10.62
C SER A 75 -4.88 4.19 -9.45
N PHE A 76 -5.46 3.06 -9.06
CA PHE A 76 -4.85 2.08 -8.16
C PHE A 76 -4.75 0.73 -8.85
N SER A 77 -3.61 0.06 -8.73
CA SER A 77 -3.51 -1.39 -8.95
C SER A 77 -3.98 -2.13 -7.72
N SER A 78 -4.81 -3.16 -7.92
CA SER A 78 -5.40 -3.97 -6.84
C SER A 78 -4.80 -5.37 -6.80
N TYR A 79 -4.50 -5.87 -5.61
CA TYR A 79 -4.02 -7.21 -5.34
C TYR A 79 -4.87 -7.86 -4.26
N ILE A 80 -5.32 -9.10 -4.48
CA ILE A 80 -6.21 -9.80 -3.55
C ILE A 80 -5.62 -11.13 -3.11
N THR A 81 -5.70 -11.39 -1.80
CA THR A 81 -5.51 -12.71 -1.20
C THR A 81 -6.83 -13.18 -0.56
N SER A 82 -7.30 -14.37 -0.95
CA SER A 82 -8.53 -15.03 -0.45
C SER A 82 -8.48 -16.54 -0.69
N GLN A 83 -9.56 -17.28 -0.39
CA GLN A 83 -9.61 -18.75 -0.55
C GLN A 83 -9.25 -19.27 -1.96
N GLY A 84 -9.38 -18.44 -3.00
CA GLY A 84 -9.04 -18.81 -4.39
C GLY A 84 -8.05 -17.88 -5.08
N LYS A 85 -7.48 -16.91 -4.36
CA LYS A 85 -6.55 -15.91 -4.93
C LYS A 85 -5.34 -15.77 -4.02
N ASN A 86 -4.15 -15.84 -4.59
CA ASN A 86 -2.89 -15.66 -3.85
C ASN A 86 -2.15 -14.45 -4.40
N PHE A 87 -2.28 -13.30 -3.75
CA PHE A 87 -1.70 -12.02 -4.21
C PHE A 87 -1.98 -11.73 -5.68
N GLN A 88 -3.20 -12.03 -6.12
CA GLN A 88 -3.57 -11.96 -7.53
C GLN A 88 -3.91 -10.52 -7.91
N GLN A 89 -3.20 -9.97 -8.90
CA GLN A 89 -3.51 -8.66 -9.46
C GLN A 89 -4.90 -8.66 -10.13
N GLN A 90 -5.65 -7.58 -9.93
CA GLN A 90 -6.93 -7.31 -10.56
C GLN A 90 -6.83 -6.10 -11.50
N ASN A 91 -7.93 -5.77 -12.17
CA ASN A 91 -8.01 -4.56 -12.99
C ASN A 91 -7.72 -3.31 -12.15
N ASN A 92 -7.12 -2.30 -12.80
CA ASN A 92 -6.90 -1.00 -12.17
C ASN A 92 -8.24 -0.31 -11.86
N ILE A 93 -8.23 0.45 -10.77
CA ILE A 93 -9.36 1.25 -10.30
C ILE A 93 -9.04 2.69 -10.64
N ASN A 94 -9.82 3.30 -11.54
CA ASN A 94 -9.60 4.70 -11.90
C ASN A 94 -10.05 5.62 -10.77
N VAL A 95 -9.24 6.64 -10.51
CA VAL A 95 -9.59 7.72 -9.58
C VAL A 95 -10.20 8.85 -10.40
N THR A 96 -11.31 9.39 -9.91
CA THR A 96 -11.95 10.54 -10.55
C THR A 96 -11.08 11.79 -10.43
N GLU A 97 -11.30 12.79 -11.28
CA GLU A 97 -10.61 14.09 -11.18
C GLU A 97 -10.77 14.75 -9.79
N GLY A 98 -11.88 14.46 -9.10
CA GLY A 98 -12.14 14.90 -7.72
C GLY A 98 -11.45 14.07 -6.63
N GLY A 99 -10.56 13.13 -7.00
CA GLY A 99 -9.79 12.31 -6.06
C GLY A 99 -10.57 11.18 -5.41
N SER A 100 -11.76 10.83 -5.91
CA SER A 100 -12.60 9.78 -5.33
C SER A 100 -12.68 8.52 -6.18
N PHE A 101 -12.86 7.38 -5.51
CA PHE A 101 -13.16 6.09 -6.13
C PHE A 101 -13.96 5.21 -5.16
N THR A 102 -14.67 4.21 -5.69
CA THR A 102 -15.38 3.21 -4.89
C THR A 102 -14.82 1.84 -5.18
N TYR A 103 -14.66 1.02 -4.15
CA TYR A 103 -14.18 -0.36 -4.29
C TYR A 103 -14.99 -1.34 -3.44
N SER A 104 -15.28 -2.51 -4.02
CA SER A 104 -15.96 -3.61 -3.34
C SER A 104 -14.95 -4.66 -2.89
N PHE A 105 -14.72 -4.73 -1.58
CA PHE A 105 -13.82 -5.70 -0.95
C PHE A 105 -14.51 -7.06 -0.82
N PRO A 106 -14.02 -8.12 -1.47
CA PRO A 106 -14.61 -9.45 -1.37
C PRO A 106 -14.67 -9.95 0.07
N SER A 107 -15.62 -10.82 0.39
CA SER A 107 -15.65 -11.51 1.68
C SER A 107 -14.37 -12.30 1.95
N GLN A 108 -14.00 -12.42 3.22
CA GLN A 108 -12.86 -13.20 3.69
C GLN A 108 -11.57 -12.95 2.87
N SER A 109 -11.21 -11.68 2.70
CA SER A 109 -10.10 -11.29 1.84
C SER A 109 -9.22 -10.20 2.45
N VAL A 110 -7.96 -10.19 2.00
CA VAL A 110 -7.04 -9.05 2.13
C VAL A 110 -6.90 -8.44 0.75
N THR A 111 -7.16 -7.15 0.62
CA THR A 111 -6.95 -6.38 -0.62
C THR A 111 -5.92 -5.30 -0.38
N THR A 112 -4.94 -5.21 -1.27
CA THR A 112 -3.94 -4.13 -1.32
C THR A 112 -4.17 -3.30 -2.58
N LEU A 113 -4.41 -2.01 -2.41
CA LEU A 113 -4.49 -1.04 -3.49
C LEU A 113 -3.22 -0.19 -3.46
N VAL A 114 -2.51 -0.08 -4.58
CA VAL A 114 -1.29 0.74 -4.71
C VAL A 114 -1.52 1.76 -5.81
N SER A 115 -1.32 3.05 -5.51
CA SER A 115 -1.53 4.14 -6.47
C SER A 115 -0.57 4.06 -7.65
N VAL A 116 -1.05 4.43 -8.83
CA VAL A 116 -0.31 4.52 -10.09
C VAL A 116 -0.46 5.92 -10.72
#